data_AF-A0A4Y8CK19-F1
#
_entry.id   AF-A0A4Y8CK19-F1
#
_cell.length_a   1.000
_cell.length_b   1.000
_cell.length_c   1.000
_cell.angle_alpha   90.00
_cell.angle_beta   90.00
_cell.angle_gamma   90.00
#
_symmetry.space_group_name_H-M   'P 1'
#
loop_
_entity.id
_entity.type
_entity.pdbx_description
1 polymer ?
#
loop_
_entity_poly.entity_id
_entity_poly.type
_entity_poly.pdbx_seq_one_letter_code
_entity_poly.pdbx_strand_id
1 'polypeptide(L)'
;MKKNASSKILLSLGVATLLYSGAFAQEIDLTGSSDIGNYFEENGKDINLKNPDNYKGKDLSIKMGIGDLPSDGYDTADHRLNIDIGKDHTLSFTYNNKGEPAYVTNLNATAKKVETTDIILQAFAPSVINGDLTMTSSGGEAITQDEEKGSGIILYNGAGETQSANGSLTINGNFAVDKTLFATYGNFVKVNGTANLKNSNFGLIKRSYTDLEANNVVMVQAKDFNEDILKANNNAGALLVKFLNDYVSTDLHGKDVTETGAVIDISDEDEYGDGKKGLVDYKLSVQNCGGNKCLVVNGGATAAAKDKLTQLKVDINAIDKLLKNDFDSDEAEAEEWAKVKKALQEQKTELEKLQQEAINNGGKIDDEKYLDLVNKNLNLNLSANDKASILALRSITEQLGSIGADLA
;
A
#
# COMPACT_ATOMS: atom_id res chain seq x y z
N MET A 1 17.12 -72.20 -33.82
CA MET A 1 16.27 -71.15 -34.45
C MET A 1 14.93 -71.19 -33.74
N LYS A 2 14.67 -70.29 -32.79
CA LYS A 2 14.08 -68.94 -32.90
C LYS A 2 12.53 -68.96 -32.86
N LYS A 3 12.00 -68.08 -31.98
CA LYS A 3 10.63 -67.55 -31.83
C LYS A 3 9.71 -68.31 -30.86
N ASN A 4 8.87 -67.68 -30.05
CA ASN A 4 8.70 -66.27 -29.64
C ASN A 4 7.75 -66.24 -28.43
N ALA A 5 7.83 -65.15 -27.66
CA ALA A 5 7.02 -64.83 -26.49
C ALA A 5 5.50 -64.78 -26.72
N SER A 6 4.71 -64.99 -25.67
CA SER A 6 3.80 -63.94 -25.19
C SER A 6 3.45 -64.13 -23.71
N SER A 7 3.66 -63.04 -22.98
CA SER A 7 3.26 -62.83 -21.59
C SER A 7 1.73 -62.70 -21.51
N LYS A 8 1.10 -63.42 -20.56
CA LYS A 8 -0.26 -63.15 -20.08
C LYS A 8 -0.18 -62.84 -18.58
N ILE A 9 0.09 -61.58 -18.27
CA ILE A 9 -0.09 -61.02 -16.94
C ILE A 9 -1.60 -61.00 -16.67
N LEU A 10 -2.02 -61.73 -15.63
CA LEU A 10 -3.38 -61.65 -15.10
C LEU A 10 -3.61 -60.25 -14.52
N LEU A 11 -4.59 -59.55 -15.09
CA LEU A 11 -5.18 -58.33 -14.56
C LEU A 11 -6.06 -58.68 -13.36
N SER A 12 -5.53 -58.48 -12.16
CA SER A 12 -6.34 -58.33 -10.94
C SER A 12 -5.63 -57.41 -9.95
N LEU A 13 -5.61 -56.12 -10.28
CA LEU A 13 -5.42 -55.05 -9.31
C LEU A 13 -6.69 -54.21 -9.32
N GLY A 14 -7.25 -54.05 -8.13
CA GLY A 14 -8.59 -53.56 -7.89
C GLY A 14 -8.88 -52.21 -8.54
N VAL A 15 -10.06 -52.15 -9.13
CA VAL A 15 -10.77 -50.93 -9.47
C VAL A 15 -11.09 -50.20 -8.16
N ALA A 16 -10.17 -49.39 -7.65
CA ALA A 16 -10.39 -48.56 -6.46
C ALA A 16 -9.71 -47.17 -6.52
N THR A 17 -9.20 -46.72 -7.68
CA THR A 17 -8.39 -45.49 -7.75
C THR A 17 -8.71 -44.55 -8.92
N LEU A 18 -9.93 -44.58 -9.46
CA LEU A 18 -10.33 -43.67 -10.57
C LEU A 18 -11.66 -42.96 -10.30
N LEU A 19 -11.83 -42.47 -9.08
CA LEU A 19 -12.83 -41.46 -8.73
C LEU A 19 -12.15 -40.26 -8.04
N TYR A 20 -11.01 -39.80 -8.56
CA TYR A 20 -10.72 -38.38 -8.48
C TYR A 20 -11.56 -37.74 -9.58
N SER A 21 -12.82 -37.43 -9.26
CA SER A 21 -13.56 -36.42 -10.01
C SER A 21 -12.68 -35.18 -9.99
N GLY A 22 -12.10 -34.83 -11.14
CA GLY A 22 -11.54 -33.52 -11.35
C GLY A 22 -12.65 -32.52 -11.09
N ALA A 23 -12.69 -31.98 -9.87
CA ALA A 23 -13.44 -30.80 -9.56
C ALA A 23 -12.88 -29.72 -10.47
N PHE A 24 -13.61 -29.39 -11.53
CA PHE A 24 -13.27 -28.28 -12.41
C PHE A 24 -13.04 -27.03 -11.55
N ALA A 25 -11.97 -26.30 -11.85
CA ALA A 25 -11.73 -24.99 -11.24
C ALA A 25 -13.00 -24.14 -11.40
N GLN A 26 -13.50 -23.59 -10.30
CA GLN A 26 -14.62 -22.67 -10.34
C GLN A 26 -14.11 -21.27 -10.58
N GLU A 27 -14.88 -20.50 -11.33
CA GLU A 27 -14.56 -19.13 -11.68
C GLU A 27 -15.67 -18.21 -11.17
N ILE A 28 -15.28 -17.15 -10.47
CA ILE A 28 -16.11 -15.99 -10.14
C ILE A 28 -15.58 -14.83 -10.98
N ASP A 29 -16.45 -14.22 -11.75
CA ASP A 29 -16.14 -13.02 -12.54
C ASP A 29 -16.95 -11.86 -11.97
N LEU A 30 -16.24 -10.84 -11.47
CA LEU A 30 -16.81 -9.64 -10.87
C LEU A 30 -16.64 -8.49 -11.87
N THR A 31 -17.60 -8.34 -12.77
CA THR A 31 -17.54 -7.34 -13.85
C THR A 31 -18.05 -5.97 -13.42
N GLY A 32 -18.86 -5.91 -12.37
CA GLY A 32 -19.26 -4.69 -11.68
C GLY A 32 -19.60 -4.96 -10.21
N SER A 33 -19.66 -3.92 -9.37
CA SER A 33 -19.86 -4.09 -7.92
C SER A 33 -21.19 -4.78 -7.58
N SER A 34 -22.19 -4.70 -8.45
CA SER A 34 -23.46 -5.44 -8.32
C SER A 34 -23.28 -6.97 -8.36
N ASP A 35 -22.17 -7.48 -8.92
CA ASP A 35 -21.89 -8.92 -8.99
C ASP A 35 -21.46 -9.49 -7.64
N ILE A 36 -20.92 -8.68 -6.72
CA ILE A 36 -20.44 -9.14 -5.40
C ILE A 36 -21.56 -9.86 -4.66
N GLY A 37 -22.76 -9.27 -4.65
CA GLY A 37 -23.94 -9.84 -4.00
C GLY A 37 -24.40 -11.18 -4.59
N ASN A 38 -23.93 -11.60 -5.77
CA ASN A 38 -24.24 -12.91 -6.33
C ASN A 38 -23.40 -14.03 -5.71
N TYR A 39 -22.19 -13.70 -5.24
CA TYR A 39 -21.19 -14.68 -4.80
C TYR A 39 -20.83 -14.56 -3.33
N PHE A 40 -21.07 -13.41 -2.72
CA PHE A 40 -20.74 -13.13 -1.33
C PHE A 40 -21.97 -12.69 -0.54
N GLU A 41 -21.97 -13.01 0.74
CA GLU A 41 -22.97 -12.59 1.71
C GLU A 41 -22.32 -12.00 2.96
N GLU A 42 -22.92 -10.94 3.46
CA GLU A 42 -22.53 -10.26 4.68
C GLU A 42 -23.29 -10.86 5.87
N ASN A 43 -22.55 -11.23 6.91
CA ASN A 43 -23.06 -11.76 8.17
C ASN A 43 -22.46 -10.93 9.32
N GLY A 44 -23.04 -9.76 9.57
CA GLY A 44 -22.40 -8.76 10.42
C GLY A 44 -21.08 -8.31 9.78
N LYS A 45 -19.99 -8.27 10.55
CA LYS A 45 -18.66 -7.87 10.06
C LYS A 45 -17.98 -8.90 9.14
N ASP A 46 -18.58 -10.06 8.89
CA ASP A 46 -17.96 -11.13 8.10
C ASP A 46 -18.61 -11.26 6.73
N ILE A 47 -17.82 -11.11 5.68
CA ILE A 47 -18.24 -11.30 4.29
C ILE A 47 -17.73 -12.65 3.83
N ASN A 48 -18.65 -13.55 3.46
CA ASN A 48 -18.37 -14.95 3.20
C ASN A 48 -18.82 -15.34 1.80
N LEU A 49 -18.23 -16.39 1.22
CA LEU A 49 -18.78 -17.00 0.01
C LEU A 49 -20.19 -17.54 0.25
N LYS A 50 -21.13 -17.20 -0.61
CA LYS A 50 -22.47 -17.81 -0.66
C LYS A 50 -22.34 -19.27 -1.04
N ASN A 51 -23.08 -20.15 -0.37
CA ASN A 51 -23.04 -21.60 -0.62
C ASN A 51 -21.60 -22.15 -0.64
N PRO A 52 -20.83 -22.01 0.45
CA PRO A 52 -19.39 -22.32 0.48
C PRO A 52 -19.08 -23.78 0.10
N ASP A 53 -20.01 -24.70 0.34
CA ASP A 53 -19.90 -26.11 -0.06
C ASP A 53 -19.76 -26.32 -1.57
N ASN A 54 -20.21 -25.36 -2.39
CA ASN A 54 -20.02 -25.41 -3.84
C ASN A 54 -18.55 -25.24 -4.25
N TYR A 55 -17.79 -24.50 -3.45
CA TYR A 55 -16.40 -24.12 -3.69
C TYR A 55 -15.40 -25.00 -2.94
N LYS A 56 -15.81 -25.59 -1.81
CA LYS A 56 -14.96 -26.50 -1.04
C LYS A 56 -14.52 -27.72 -1.86
N GLY A 57 -13.24 -28.04 -1.77
CA GLY A 57 -12.65 -29.17 -2.48
C GLY A 57 -12.40 -28.92 -3.96
N LYS A 58 -12.35 -27.65 -4.38
CA LYS A 58 -12.08 -27.24 -5.77
C LYS A 58 -11.13 -26.04 -5.79
N ASP A 59 -10.38 -25.92 -6.87
CA ASP A 59 -9.68 -24.66 -7.15
C ASP A 59 -10.71 -23.56 -7.45
N LEU A 60 -10.43 -22.34 -7.00
CA LEU A 60 -11.30 -21.17 -7.19
C LEU A 60 -10.49 -20.00 -7.74
N SER A 61 -10.91 -19.47 -8.89
CA SER A 61 -10.37 -18.23 -9.46
C SER A 61 -11.39 -17.11 -9.35
N ILE A 62 -10.97 -15.97 -8.80
CA ILE A 62 -11.75 -14.73 -8.72
C ILE A 62 -11.11 -13.72 -9.67
N LYS A 63 -11.84 -13.35 -10.72
CA LYS A 63 -11.45 -12.29 -11.65
C LYS A 63 -12.13 -11.00 -11.22
N MET A 64 -11.31 -9.99 -10.93
CA MET A 64 -11.77 -8.68 -10.51
C MET A 64 -11.75 -7.75 -11.71
N GLY A 65 -12.93 -7.26 -12.12
CA GLY A 65 -13.12 -6.06 -12.92
C GLY A 65 -13.62 -4.87 -12.11
N ILE A 66 -13.69 -5.04 -10.79
CA ILE A 66 -14.01 -4.04 -9.77
C ILE A 66 -12.73 -3.62 -9.05
N GLY A 67 -12.72 -2.41 -8.46
CA GLY A 67 -11.56 -1.87 -7.75
C GLY A 67 -11.33 -2.48 -6.37
N ASP A 68 -12.31 -3.18 -5.81
CA ASP A 68 -12.44 -3.37 -4.38
C ASP A 68 -13.28 -4.62 -4.05
N LEU A 69 -12.73 -5.53 -3.22
CA LEU A 69 -13.44 -6.70 -2.70
C LEU A 69 -13.13 -6.91 -1.21
N PRO A 70 -14.13 -6.83 -0.32
CA PRO A 70 -15.50 -6.37 -0.54
C PRO A 70 -15.56 -4.94 -1.09
N SER A 71 -16.68 -4.54 -1.71
CA SER A 71 -16.76 -3.17 -2.20
C SER A 71 -16.73 -2.16 -1.06
N ASP A 72 -16.22 -0.97 -1.36
CA ASP A 72 -16.11 0.24 -0.56
C ASP A 72 -17.50 0.77 -0.22
N GLY A 73 -18.16 0.08 0.68
CA GLY A 73 -19.02 0.72 1.66
C GLY A 73 -18.15 1.08 2.86
N TYR A 74 -18.08 2.38 3.18
CA TYR A 74 -17.30 3.12 4.20
C TYR A 74 -17.11 2.52 5.63
N ASP A 75 -17.46 1.25 5.87
CA ASP A 75 -17.27 0.50 7.12
C ASP A 75 -16.26 -0.67 6.95
N THR A 76 -15.47 -0.69 5.86
CA THR A 76 -14.58 -1.82 5.49
C THR A 76 -13.44 -2.08 6.47
N ALA A 77 -13.05 -1.10 7.29
CA ALA A 77 -12.02 -1.29 8.31
C ALA A 77 -12.37 -2.42 9.29
N ASP A 78 -13.66 -2.62 9.53
CA ASP A 78 -14.22 -3.62 10.43
C ASP A 78 -14.66 -4.92 9.73
N HIS A 79 -14.85 -4.89 8.41
CA HIS A 79 -15.32 -6.05 7.65
C HIS A 79 -14.20 -7.02 7.29
N ARG A 80 -14.46 -8.32 7.33
CA ARG A 80 -13.48 -9.39 7.03
C ARG A 80 -13.96 -10.25 5.87
N LEU A 81 -13.15 -10.39 4.83
CA LEU A 81 -13.44 -11.29 3.73
C LEU A 81 -12.95 -12.70 4.05
N ASN A 82 -13.87 -13.65 4.23
CA ASN A 82 -13.56 -15.03 4.59
C ASN A 82 -13.81 -15.98 3.40
N ILE A 83 -12.75 -16.64 2.94
CA ILE A 83 -12.81 -17.63 1.84
C ILE A 83 -12.15 -18.94 2.30
N ASP A 84 -12.94 -20.01 2.39
CA ASP A 84 -12.45 -21.36 2.73
C ASP A 84 -12.81 -22.35 1.62
N ILE A 85 -11.81 -22.72 0.81
CA ILE A 85 -11.93 -23.73 -0.25
C ILE A 85 -11.31 -25.08 0.14
N GLY A 86 -10.73 -25.17 1.34
CA GLY A 86 -10.00 -26.35 1.84
C GLY A 86 -8.51 -26.35 1.52
N LYS A 87 -7.74 -27.08 2.32
CA LYS A 87 -6.25 -27.04 2.36
C LYS A 87 -5.53 -27.75 1.22
N ASP A 88 -6.27 -28.30 0.25
CA ASP A 88 -5.72 -29.07 -0.86
C ASP A 88 -5.82 -28.34 -2.22
N HIS A 89 -6.43 -27.15 -2.24
CA HIS A 89 -6.79 -26.42 -3.46
C HIS A 89 -6.23 -25.01 -3.52
N THR A 90 -6.25 -24.41 -4.71
CA THR A 90 -5.71 -23.08 -5.00
C THR A 90 -6.82 -22.04 -5.09
N LEU A 91 -6.64 -20.92 -4.39
CA LEU A 91 -7.45 -19.72 -4.51
C LEU A 91 -6.65 -18.67 -5.28
N SER A 92 -7.15 -18.17 -6.40
CA SER A 92 -6.45 -17.14 -7.19
C SER A 92 -7.27 -15.88 -7.35
N PHE A 93 -6.63 -14.71 -7.25
CA PHE A 93 -7.18 -13.41 -7.58
C PHE A 93 -6.41 -12.80 -8.74
N THR A 94 -7.13 -12.28 -9.73
CA THR A 94 -6.52 -11.59 -10.88
C THR A 94 -7.33 -10.36 -11.21
N TYR A 95 -6.65 -9.22 -11.38
CA TYR A 95 -7.29 -8.00 -11.86
C TYR A 95 -7.22 -7.88 -13.38
N ASN A 96 -8.36 -7.58 -14.01
CA ASN A 96 -8.50 -7.56 -15.47
C ASN A 96 -8.50 -6.15 -16.10
N ASN A 97 -8.51 -5.08 -15.30
CA ASN A 97 -8.48 -3.68 -15.77
C ASN A 97 -7.03 -3.16 -15.93
N LYS A 98 -6.84 -2.05 -16.67
CA LYS A 98 -5.52 -1.62 -17.18
C LYS A 98 -4.90 -0.38 -16.53
N GLY A 99 -5.63 0.38 -15.71
CA GLY A 99 -5.14 1.68 -15.21
C GLY A 99 -4.93 1.75 -13.70
N GLU A 100 -5.82 1.13 -12.94
CA GLU A 100 -5.93 1.33 -11.49
C GLU A 100 -5.51 0.08 -10.70
N PRO A 101 -5.28 0.20 -9.40
CA PRO A 101 -5.14 -0.95 -8.50
C PRO A 101 -6.50 -1.66 -8.29
N ALA A 102 -6.43 -2.90 -7.81
CA ALA A 102 -7.57 -3.57 -7.21
C ALA A 102 -7.23 -4.08 -5.81
N TYR A 103 -8.11 -3.81 -4.87
CA TYR A 103 -7.91 -4.04 -3.46
C TYR A 103 -8.72 -5.25 -3.01
N VAL A 104 -8.07 -6.14 -2.25
CA VAL A 104 -8.76 -7.17 -1.47
C VAL A 104 -8.55 -6.84 0.00
N THR A 105 -9.63 -6.49 0.68
CA THR A 105 -9.60 -5.95 2.04
C THR A 105 -9.81 -7.04 3.09
N ASN A 106 -8.96 -7.06 4.11
CA ASN A 106 -9.09 -7.89 5.31
C ASN A 106 -9.27 -9.40 4.99
N LEU A 107 -8.50 -9.94 4.05
CA LEU A 107 -8.63 -11.32 3.57
C LEU A 107 -8.22 -12.36 4.64
N ASN A 108 -9.16 -13.24 4.98
CA ASN A 108 -8.93 -14.50 5.65
C ASN A 108 -9.17 -15.65 4.67
N ALA A 109 -8.12 -16.39 4.32
CA ALA A 109 -8.22 -17.46 3.34
C ALA A 109 -7.79 -18.81 3.94
N THR A 110 -8.50 -19.88 3.59
CA THR A 110 -8.06 -21.26 3.81
C THR A 110 -8.00 -21.99 2.47
N ALA A 111 -6.77 -22.23 2.03
CA ALA A 111 -6.41 -22.85 0.76
C ALA A 111 -5.06 -23.56 0.93
N LYS A 112 -4.71 -24.49 0.05
CA LYS A 112 -3.31 -24.96 -0.05
C LYS A 112 -2.39 -23.79 -0.39
N LYS A 113 -2.83 -22.99 -1.36
CA LYS A 113 -2.10 -21.86 -1.93
C LYS A 113 -3.09 -20.75 -2.27
N VAL A 114 -2.71 -19.51 -1.97
CA VAL A 114 -3.35 -18.30 -2.46
C VAL A 114 -2.42 -17.63 -3.46
N GLU A 115 -2.94 -17.28 -4.63
CA GLU A 115 -2.19 -16.62 -5.70
C GLU A 115 -2.84 -15.27 -6.04
N THR A 116 -2.02 -14.24 -6.22
CA THR A 116 -2.52 -12.94 -6.68
C THR A 116 -1.72 -12.40 -7.86
N THR A 117 -2.42 -11.80 -8.82
CA THR A 117 -1.83 -11.08 -9.94
C THR A 117 -2.48 -9.71 -10.11
N ASP A 118 -1.67 -8.66 -9.97
CA ASP A 118 -2.12 -7.26 -9.97
C ASP A 118 -3.20 -6.98 -8.92
N ILE A 119 -2.97 -7.43 -7.68
CA ILE A 119 -3.89 -7.24 -6.57
C ILE A 119 -3.13 -6.67 -5.37
N ILE A 120 -3.71 -5.66 -4.76
CA ILE A 120 -3.29 -5.12 -3.48
C ILE A 120 -4.08 -5.82 -2.37
N LEU A 121 -3.38 -6.54 -1.48
CA LEU A 121 -3.96 -7.03 -0.24
C LEU A 121 -3.85 -5.91 0.80
N GLN A 122 -4.98 -5.36 1.24
CA GLN A 122 -4.99 -4.35 2.29
C GLN A 122 -5.61 -4.87 3.57
N ALA A 123 -5.06 -4.46 4.71
CA ALA A 123 -5.54 -4.88 6.02
C ALA A 123 -5.66 -3.68 6.96
N PHE A 124 -6.86 -3.52 7.52
CA PHE A 124 -7.20 -2.63 8.62
C PHE A 124 -7.42 -3.41 9.93
N ALA A 125 -7.70 -4.71 9.82
CA ALA A 125 -7.80 -5.67 10.91
C ALA A 125 -6.83 -6.85 10.67
N PRO A 126 -6.60 -7.72 11.67
CA PRO A 126 -5.79 -8.91 11.47
C PRO A 126 -6.36 -9.84 10.38
N SER A 127 -5.53 -10.14 9.38
CA SER A 127 -5.80 -11.03 8.25
C SER A 127 -4.93 -12.27 8.31
N VAL A 128 -5.49 -13.42 7.92
CA VAL A 128 -4.82 -14.73 8.01
C VAL A 128 -4.96 -15.53 6.73
N ILE A 129 -3.82 -15.90 6.14
CA ILE A 129 -3.75 -16.86 5.04
C ILE A 129 -3.30 -18.22 5.59
N ASN A 130 -4.23 -19.17 5.65
CA ASN A 130 -3.98 -20.55 6.05
C ASN A 130 -3.50 -21.41 4.87
N GLY A 131 -2.35 -21.05 4.29
CA GLY A 131 -1.73 -21.70 3.14
C GLY A 131 -0.47 -20.97 2.69
N ASP A 132 0.12 -21.42 1.58
CA ASP A 132 1.17 -20.64 0.90
C ASP A 132 0.57 -19.39 0.25
N LEU A 133 1.30 -18.28 0.19
CA LEU A 133 0.90 -17.07 -0.54
C LEU A 133 1.91 -16.78 -1.66
N THR A 134 1.42 -16.54 -2.87
CA THR A 134 2.22 -16.06 -4.01
C THR A 134 1.61 -14.79 -4.58
N MET A 135 2.42 -13.74 -4.72
CA MET A 135 1.97 -12.47 -5.30
C MET A 135 2.89 -12.04 -6.44
N THR A 136 2.29 -11.61 -7.55
CA THR A 136 3.03 -11.17 -8.73
C THR A 136 2.37 -9.96 -9.38
N SER A 137 3.13 -9.09 -10.03
CA SER A 137 2.56 -8.10 -10.94
C SER A 137 2.82 -8.48 -12.40
N SER A 138 1.87 -8.14 -13.27
CA SER A 138 2.05 -8.24 -14.73
C SER A 138 2.96 -7.15 -15.29
N GLY A 139 3.26 -6.11 -14.50
CA GLY A 139 4.16 -5.01 -14.86
C GLY A 139 5.63 -5.41 -15.05
N GLY A 140 6.41 -4.51 -15.63
CA GLY A 140 7.86 -4.68 -15.80
C GLY A 140 8.61 -4.68 -14.47
N GLU A 141 8.15 -3.85 -13.52
CA GLU A 141 8.77 -3.57 -12.23
C GLU A 141 7.70 -3.60 -11.12
N ALA A 142 8.12 -3.54 -9.85
CA ALA A 142 7.18 -3.30 -8.75
C ALA A 142 6.61 -1.87 -8.85
N ILE A 143 5.33 -1.72 -8.51
CA ILE A 143 4.76 -0.40 -8.27
C ILE A 143 5.46 0.28 -7.09
N THR A 144 5.57 1.59 -7.15
CA THR A 144 6.16 2.40 -6.08
C THR A 144 5.11 3.03 -5.19
N GLN A 145 3.86 3.13 -5.66
CA GLN A 145 2.71 3.67 -4.95
C GLN A 145 1.48 2.78 -5.16
N ASP A 146 0.54 2.85 -4.21
CA ASP A 146 -0.67 2.04 -4.18
C ASP A 146 -1.71 2.43 -5.23
N GLU A 147 -1.66 3.65 -5.74
CA GLU A 147 -2.51 4.17 -6.82
C GLU A 147 -2.18 3.59 -8.21
N GLU A 148 -1.12 2.78 -8.33
CA GLU A 148 -0.69 2.18 -9.60
C GLU A 148 -1.14 0.73 -9.75
N LYS A 149 -1.46 0.34 -10.98
CA LYS A 149 -1.72 -1.06 -11.30
C LYS A 149 -0.52 -1.94 -10.94
N GLY A 150 -0.71 -2.84 -9.99
CA GLY A 150 0.25 -3.88 -9.66
C GLY A 150 -0.17 -4.67 -8.43
N SER A 151 0.79 -5.39 -7.85
CA SER A 151 0.55 -6.14 -6.61
C SER A 151 1.15 -5.43 -5.41
N GLY A 152 0.44 -5.48 -4.28
CA GLY A 152 0.87 -4.81 -3.07
C GLY A 152 0.35 -5.46 -1.79
N ILE A 153 1.02 -5.17 -0.67
CA ILE A 153 0.51 -5.41 0.67
C ILE A 153 0.51 -4.07 1.40
N ILE A 154 -0.66 -3.66 1.87
CA ILE A 154 -0.82 -2.41 2.64
C ILE A 154 -1.36 -2.75 4.02
N LEU A 155 -0.60 -2.40 5.05
CA LEU A 155 -0.97 -2.66 6.45
C LEU A 155 -1.21 -1.34 7.18
N TYR A 156 -2.48 -1.06 7.48
CA TYR A 156 -2.91 0.14 8.19
C TYR A 156 -2.74 -0.01 9.70
N ASN A 157 -2.29 1.06 10.35
CA ASN A 157 -2.15 1.13 11.81
C ASN A 157 -2.47 2.54 12.29
N GLY A 158 -3.23 2.66 13.38
CA GLY A 158 -3.44 3.92 14.07
C GLY A 158 -4.88 4.14 14.52
N ALA A 159 -5.07 5.19 15.31
CA ALA A 159 -6.39 5.67 15.72
C ALA A 159 -6.88 6.72 14.71
N GLY A 160 -8.01 6.46 14.06
CA GLY A 160 -8.88 7.49 13.48
C GLY A 160 -9.80 8.08 14.55
N GLU A 161 -10.53 9.14 14.21
CA GLU A 161 -11.43 9.83 15.15
C GLU A 161 -12.59 8.95 15.64
N THR A 162 -12.98 7.95 14.84
CA THR A 162 -14.12 7.05 15.13
C THR A 162 -13.75 5.56 15.18
N GLN A 163 -12.62 5.14 14.60
CA GLN A 163 -12.18 3.74 14.53
C GLN A 163 -10.66 3.61 14.63
N SER A 164 -10.14 2.51 15.20
CA SER A 164 -8.70 2.22 15.23
C SER A 164 -8.37 1.05 14.30
N ALA A 165 -7.44 1.26 13.37
CA ALA A 165 -6.90 0.20 12.52
C ALA A 165 -5.71 -0.49 13.21
N ASN A 166 -5.72 -1.82 13.17
CA ASN A 166 -4.60 -2.66 13.59
C ASN A 166 -4.40 -3.79 12.57
N GLY A 167 -4.18 -3.38 11.32
CA GLY A 167 -4.00 -4.24 10.17
C GLY A 167 -2.72 -5.06 10.29
N SER A 168 -2.85 -6.37 10.16
CA SER A 168 -1.69 -7.27 10.13
C SER A 168 -1.97 -8.43 9.20
N LEU A 169 -0.91 -9.03 8.65
CA LEU A 169 -1.04 -10.21 7.78
C LEU A 169 -0.20 -11.35 8.34
N THR A 170 -0.85 -12.47 8.64
CA THR A 170 -0.19 -13.72 9.01
C THR A 170 -0.37 -14.76 7.92
N ILE A 171 0.74 -15.34 7.46
CA ILE A 171 0.79 -16.40 6.45
C ILE A 171 1.27 -17.69 7.13
N ASN A 172 0.37 -18.66 7.24
CA ASN A 172 0.62 -19.97 7.86
C ASN A 172 1.20 -20.99 6.87
N GLY A 173 2.03 -20.52 5.94
CA GLY A 173 2.73 -21.28 4.91
C GLY A 173 3.99 -20.55 4.45
N ASN A 174 4.48 -20.87 3.26
CA ASN A 174 5.54 -20.14 2.59
C ASN A 174 4.99 -18.90 1.90
N PHE A 175 5.86 -17.91 1.70
CA PHE A 175 5.52 -16.66 1.04
C PHE A 175 6.46 -16.41 -0.12
N ALA A 176 5.92 -16.19 -1.31
CA ALA A 176 6.71 -15.88 -2.50
C ALA A 176 6.17 -14.61 -3.17
N VAL A 177 7.02 -13.63 -3.42
CA VAL A 177 6.62 -12.41 -4.12
C VAL A 177 7.59 -12.04 -5.22
N ASP A 178 7.04 -11.43 -6.25
CA ASP A 178 7.78 -10.79 -7.33
C ASP A 178 7.09 -9.48 -7.66
N LYS A 179 7.84 -8.39 -7.81
CA LYS A 179 7.29 -7.10 -8.26
C LYS A 179 6.11 -6.63 -7.40
N THR A 180 6.30 -6.64 -6.08
CA THR A 180 5.24 -6.32 -5.12
C THR A 180 5.65 -5.13 -4.26
N LEU A 181 4.72 -4.22 -4.01
CA LEU A 181 4.88 -3.13 -3.03
C LEU A 181 4.52 -3.62 -1.63
N PHE A 182 5.32 -3.28 -0.63
CA PHE A 182 4.99 -3.41 0.78
C PHE A 182 4.89 -2.03 1.37
N ALA A 183 3.70 -1.60 1.78
CA ALA A 183 3.46 -0.29 2.37
C ALA A 183 2.92 -0.47 3.79
N THR A 184 3.65 0.01 4.81
CA THR A 184 3.27 -0.25 6.22
C THR A 184 3.28 1.00 7.08
N TYR A 185 2.28 1.14 7.95
CA TYR A 185 2.25 2.13 9.04
C TYR A 185 2.91 1.57 10.32
N GLY A 186 4.06 0.89 10.18
CA GLY A 186 4.80 0.28 11.28
C GLY A 186 4.35 -1.12 11.71
N ASN A 187 3.36 -1.71 11.02
CA ASN A 187 3.01 -3.13 11.13
C ASN A 187 3.86 -3.98 10.19
N PHE A 188 3.92 -5.30 10.43
CA PHE A 188 4.74 -6.22 9.64
C PHE A 188 3.96 -7.45 9.18
N VAL A 189 4.44 -8.07 8.10
CA VAL A 189 3.93 -9.35 7.61
C VAL A 189 4.62 -10.49 8.38
N LYS A 190 3.84 -11.37 8.99
CA LYS A 190 4.35 -12.56 9.68
C LYS A 190 4.18 -13.79 8.81
N VAL A 191 5.28 -14.50 8.55
CA VAL A 191 5.35 -15.73 7.76
C VAL A 191 5.84 -16.87 8.64
N ASN A 192 5.06 -17.94 8.76
CA ASN A 192 5.48 -19.10 9.55
C ASN A 192 6.44 -20.03 8.77
N GLY A 193 6.41 -19.98 7.44
CA GLY A 193 7.34 -20.67 6.55
C GLY A 193 8.51 -19.79 6.10
N THR A 194 9.06 -20.14 4.94
CA THR A 194 10.13 -19.37 4.28
C THR A 194 9.53 -18.28 3.40
N ALA A 195 10.16 -17.10 3.38
CA ALA A 195 9.82 -15.99 2.52
C ALA A 195 10.83 -15.86 1.37
N ASN A 196 10.36 -15.83 0.13
CA ASN A 196 11.17 -15.59 -1.07
C ASN A 196 10.70 -14.30 -1.73
N LEU A 197 11.47 -13.22 -1.56
CA LEU A 197 11.09 -11.88 -2.00
C LEU A 197 12.12 -11.33 -2.99
N LYS A 198 11.64 -10.85 -4.14
CA LYS A 198 12.48 -10.29 -5.21
C LYS A 198 11.76 -9.16 -5.94
N ASN A 199 12.55 -8.27 -6.53
CA ASN A 199 12.11 -7.13 -7.34
C ASN A 199 11.02 -6.29 -6.66
N SER A 200 11.06 -6.15 -5.33
CA SER A 200 9.96 -5.59 -4.53
C SER A 200 10.36 -4.30 -3.83
N ASN A 201 9.39 -3.41 -3.62
CA ASN A 201 9.59 -2.12 -2.96
C ASN A 201 9.03 -2.19 -1.53
N PHE A 202 9.83 -1.78 -0.54
CA PHE A 202 9.47 -1.78 0.88
C PHE A 202 9.34 -0.34 1.38
N GLY A 203 8.13 0.20 1.28
CA GLY A 203 7.75 1.54 1.70
C GLY A 203 7.31 1.61 3.17
N LEU A 204 7.93 2.51 3.93
CA LEU A 204 7.38 2.98 5.21
C LEU A 204 6.42 4.13 4.93
N ILE A 205 5.17 4.01 5.38
CA ILE A 205 4.20 5.07 5.19
C ILE A 205 4.41 6.13 6.28
N LYS A 206 4.60 7.38 5.83
CA LYS A 206 4.91 8.54 6.67
C LYS A 206 3.86 9.63 6.45
N ARG A 207 3.63 10.42 7.50
CA ARG A 207 2.71 11.58 7.47
C ARG A 207 3.43 12.93 7.53
N SER A 208 4.74 12.93 7.79
CA SER A 208 5.51 14.15 8.00
C SER A 208 6.99 13.93 7.71
N TYR A 209 7.66 14.99 7.25
CA TYR A 209 9.13 15.04 7.10
C TYR A 209 9.88 14.90 8.44
N THR A 210 9.19 15.13 9.57
CA THR A 210 9.78 14.96 10.91
C THR A 210 9.84 13.52 11.37
N ASP A 211 9.11 12.62 10.70
CA ASP A 211 9.05 11.19 10.98
C ASP A 211 9.71 10.39 9.84
N LEU A 212 10.86 10.83 9.33
CA LEU A 212 11.59 10.10 8.30
C LEU A 212 12.68 9.19 8.85
N GLU A 213 12.79 9.06 10.16
CA GLU A 213 13.73 8.14 10.79
C GLU A 213 13.16 6.71 10.79
N ALA A 214 14.03 5.74 10.49
CA ALA A 214 13.73 4.32 10.53
C ALA A 214 14.82 3.58 11.30
N ASN A 215 14.47 3.04 12.46
CA ASN A 215 15.39 2.33 13.33
C ASN A 215 14.87 0.92 13.62
N ASN A 216 15.44 -0.07 12.92
CA ASN A 216 15.06 -1.48 12.98
C ASN A 216 13.56 -1.72 12.78
N VAL A 217 12.96 -1.04 11.81
CA VAL A 217 11.53 -1.23 11.49
C VAL A 217 11.38 -2.58 10.79
N VAL A 218 10.64 -3.51 11.41
CA VAL A 218 10.41 -4.83 10.84
C VAL A 218 9.36 -4.73 9.74
N MET A 219 9.68 -5.23 8.54
CA MET A 219 8.74 -5.28 7.41
C MET A 219 8.14 -6.68 7.27
N VAL A 220 9.00 -7.70 7.36
CA VAL A 220 8.62 -9.11 7.25
C VAL A 220 9.36 -9.92 8.29
N GLN A 221 8.64 -10.77 9.03
CA GLN A 221 9.20 -11.80 9.88
C GLN A 221 8.96 -13.16 9.23
N ALA A 222 9.99 -13.98 9.04
CA ALA A 222 9.88 -15.31 8.44
C ALA A 222 10.80 -16.32 9.13
N LYS A 223 10.56 -17.62 8.92
CA LYS A 223 11.49 -18.67 9.37
C LYS A 223 12.86 -18.49 8.72
N ASP A 224 12.86 -18.22 7.42
CA ASP A 224 14.05 -17.92 6.64
C ASP A 224 13.69 -17.05 5.42
N PHE A 225 14.71 -16.47 4.78
CA PHE A 225 14.62 -15.72 3.53
C PHE A 225 15.44 -16.39 2.42
N ASN A 226 15.19 -16.04 1.15
CA ASN A 226 16.09 -16.38 0.05
C ASN A 226 17.50 -15.79 0.28
N GLU A 227 18.55 -16.52 -0.12
CA GLU A 227 19.96 -16.15 0.16
C GLU A 227 20.34 -14.77 -0.40
N ASP A 228 19.72 -14.38 -1.51
CA ASP A 228 19.96 -13.16 -2.24
C ASP A 228 18.96 -12.05 -1.90
N ILE A 229 18.20 -12.14 -0.81
CA ILE A 229 17.15 -11.16 -0.43
C ILE A 229 17.63 -9.70 -0.46
N LEU A 230 18.89 -9.42 -0.12
CA LEU A 230 19.48 -8.07 -0.15
C LEU A 230 20.06 -7.66 -1.52
N LYS A 231 20.06 -8.57 -2.51
CA LYS A 231 20.60 -8.38 -3.86
C LYS A 231 19.55 -8.57 -4.96
N ALA A 232 18.40 -9.16 -4.64
CA ALA A 232 17.32 -9.49 -5.57
C ALA A 232 16.50 -8.26 -6.00
N ASN A 233 17.16 -7.12 -6.24
CA ASN A 233 16.54 -5.83 -6.61
C ASN A 233 15.38 -5.42 -5.69
N ASN A 234 15.57 -5.61 -4.39
CA ASN A 234 14.62 -5.16 -3.38
C ASN A 234 15.05 -3.80 -2.84
N ASN A 235 14.14 -2.83 -2.87
CA ASN A 235 14.42 -1.46 -2.46
C ASN A 235 13.65 -1.11 -1.19
N ALA A 236 14.20 -0.23 -0.35
CA ALA A 236 13.49 0.34 0.79
C ALA A 236 13.33 1.84 0.59
N GLY A 237 12.15 2.34 0.97
CA GLY A 237 11.75 3.71 0.71
C GLY A 237 10.69 4.21 1.68
N ALA A 238 10.19 5.41 1.44
CA ALA A 238 9.09 6.00 2.18
C ALA A 238 7.99 6.50 1.24
N LEU A 239 6.75 6.32 1.70
CA LEU A 239 5.56 6.84 1.04
C LEU A 239 5.01 7.94 1.93
N LEU A 240 5.00 9.17 1.44
CA LEU A 240 4.43 10.31 2.16
C LEU A 240 2.97 10.47 1.79
N VAL A 241 2.09 10.38 2.79
CA VAL A 241 0.66 10.62 2.61
C VAL A 241 0.36 12.08 2.93
N LYS A 242 -0.35 12.73 2.01
CA LYS A 242 -0.83 14.11 2.12
C LYS A 242 -2.33 14.14 1.92
N PHE A 243 -3.04 14.84 2.78
CA PHE A 243 -4.50 14.90 2.76
C PHE A 243 -4.99 16.19 2.14
N LEU A 244 -6.21 16.17 1.62
CA LEU A 244 -6.88 17.35 1.11
C LEU A 244 -6.86 18.52 2.12
N ASN A 245 -7.13 18.21 3.38
CA ASN A 245 -7.14 19.17 4.49
C ASN A 245 -5.75 19.70 4.87
N ASP A 246 -4.66 19.19 4.29
CA ASP A 246 -3.34 19.80 4.41
C ASP A 246 -3.19 21.05 3.52
N TYR A 247 -4.08 21.22 2.53
CA TYR A 247 -3.98 22.27 1.51
C TYR A 247 -5.19 23.22 1.47
N VAL A 248 -6.38 22.71 1.72
CA VAL A 248 -7.62 23.49 1.63
C VAL A 248 -8.53 23.20 2.81
N SER A 249 -9.12 24.24 3.40
CA SER A 249 -10.21 24.10 4.36
C SER A 249 -11.44 23.56 3.64
N THR A 250 -11.93 22.40 4.04
CA THR A 250 -13.17 21.83 3.51
C THR A 250 -14.14 21.55 4.65
N ASP A 251 -15.43 21.74 4.39
CA ASP A 251 -16.51 21.35 5.29
C ASP A 251 -17.16 20.05 4.80
N LEU A 252 -16.35 19.16 4.23
CA LEU A 252 -16.76 17.83 3.77
C LEU A 252 -16.96 16.94 5.00
N HIS A 253 -18.01 17.23 5.77
CA HIS A 253 -18.38 16.49 6.96
C HIS A 253 -18.59 15.00 6.65
N GLY A 254 -17.74 14.15 7.20
CA GLY A 254 -17.97 12.71 7.27
C GLY A 254 -17.27 11.83 6.22
N LYS A 255 -16.42 12.38 5.34
CA LYS A 255 -15.56 11.54 4.47
C LYS A 255 -14.29 11.13 5.20
N ASP A 256 -13.79 9.91 4.96
CA ASP A 256 -12.57 9.45 5.62
C ASP A 256 -11.39 10.31 5.14
N VAL A 257 -10.55 10.69 6.10
CA VAL A 257 -9.29 11.38 5.83
C VAL A 257 -8.44 10.52 4.88
N THR A 258 -8.52 9.18 4.94
CA THR A 258 -7.78 8.28 4.04
C THR A 258 -8.25 8.31 2.59
N GLU A 259 -9.53 8.54 2.32
CA GLU A 259 -10.10 8.59 0.95
C GLU A 259 -9.82 9.93 0.26
N THR A 260 -9.36 10.92 1.02
CA THR A 260 -8.99 12.25 0.53
C THR A 260 -7.49 12.49 0.55
N GLY A 261 -6.72 11.40 0.61
CA GLY A 261 -5.26 11.40 0.58
C GLY A 261 -4.68 11.23 -0.83
N ALA A 262 -3.44 11.67 -0.98
CA ALA A 262 -2.55 11.32 -2.08
C ALA A 262 -1.29 10.70 -1.49
N VAL A 263 -0.79 9.65 -2.14
CA VAL A 263 0.43 8.95 -1.74
C VAL A 263 1.58 9.36 -2.66
N ILE A 264 2.69 9.83 -2.10
CA ILE A 264 3.88 10.22 -2.87
C ILE A 264 5.05 9.32 -2.51
N ASP A 265 5.67 8.66 -3.49
CA ASP A 265 6.96 8.02 -3.27
C ASP A 265 8.05 9.08 -3.17
N ILE A 266 8.47 9.34 -1.93
CA ILE A 266 9.51 10.33 -1.63
C ILE A 266 10.92 9.74 -1.74
N SER A 267 11.03 8.47 -2.12
CA SER A 267 12.31 7.77 -2.31
C SER A 267 12.87 7.96 -3.72
N ASP A 268 12.06 8.48 -4.65
CA ASP A 268 12.46 8.74 -6.03
C ASP A 268 13.67 9.70 -6.07
N GLU A 269 14.79 9.16 -6.50
CA GLU A 269 16.08 9.85 -6.53
C GLU A 269 16.20 10.86 -7.66
N ASP A 270 15.49 10.65 -8.76
CA ASP A 270 15.47 11.51 -9.93
C ASP A 270 14.50 12.68 -9.71
N GLU A 271 13.37 12.41 -9.06
CA GLU A 271 12.34 13.42 -8.84
C GLU A 271 12.62 14.28 -7.61
N TYR A 272 13.02 13.69 -6.48
CA TYR A 272 13.15 14.42 -5.21
C TYR A 272 14.55 14.39 -4.61
N GLY A 273 15.50 13.75 -5.29
CA GLY A 273 16.82 13.45 -4.78
C GLY A 273 17.96 14.26 -5.38
N ASP A 274 19.16 13.72 -5.16
CA ASP A 274 20.41 14.18 -5.79
C ASP A 274 20.85 13.29 -6.97
N GLY A 275 19.94 12.46 -7.50
CA GLY A 275 20.22 11.43 -8.50
C GLY A 275 20.91 10.18 -7.96
N LYS A 276 20.98 10.02 -6.63
CA LYS A 276 21.44 8.79 -5.96
C LYS A 276 20.58 8.36 -4.77
N LYS A 277 19.90 9.31 -4.15
CA LYS A 277 19.00 9.11 -3.03
C LYS A 277 17.88 10.12 -3.13
N GLY A 278 16.65 9.67 -2.92
CA GLY A 278 15.51 10.56 -2.72
C GLY A 278 15.58 11.31 -1.38
N LEU A 279 14.41 11.58 -0.82
CA LEU A 279 14.27 12.26 0.48
C LEU A 279 14.71 11.35 1.65
N VAL A 280 14.81 10.05 1.44
CA VAL A 280 15.26 9.05 2.43
C VAL A 280 16.40 8.17 1.90
N ASP A 281 17.27 7.69 2.80
CA ASP A 281 18.31 6.69 2.51
C ASP A 281 18.07 5.44 3.36
N TYR A 282 17.08 4.65 2.96
CA TYR A 282 16.71 3.45 3.67
C TYR A 282 17.42 2.22 3.11
N LYS A 283 17.77 1.31 4.01
CA LYS A 283 18.48 0.07 3.69
C LYS A 283 17.80 -1.12 4.34
N LEU A 284 17.70 -2.18 3.56
CA LEU A 284 17.26 -3.48 4.03
C LEU A 284 18.42 -4.21 4.71
N SER A 285 18.10 -4.91 5.80
CA SER A 285 19.00 -5.86 6.44
C SER A 285 18.21 -7.03 7.01
N VAL A 286 18.87 -8.18 7.15
CA VAL A 286 18.27 -9.36 7.80
C VAL A 286 18.85 -9.51 9.20
N GLN A 287 17.98 -9.64 10.19
CA GLN A 287 18.36 -9.80 11.60
C GLN A 287 17.66 -11.01 12.22
N ASN A 288 18.22 -11.55 13.30
CA ASN A 288 17.56 -12.60 14.09
C ASN A 288 16.52 -11.97 15.03
N CYS A 289 15.29 -12.50 15.02
CA CYS A 289 14.19 -12.03 15.85
C CYS A 289 13.44 -13.20 16.49
N GLY A 290 13.98 -13.68 17.62
CA GLY A 290 13.32 -14.69 18.45
C GLY A 290 13.21 -16.08 17.80
N GLY A 291 14.27 -16.55 17.16
CA GLY A 291 14.31 -17.85 16.46
C GLY A 291 13.83 -17.80 15.00
N ASN A 292 13.24 -16.68 14.60
CA ASN A 292 12.95 -16.33 13.20
C ASN A 292 13.99 -15.33 12.67
N LYS A 293 13.92 -15.04 11.38
CA LYS A 293 14.61 -13.92 10.74
C LYS A 293 13.62 -12.79 10.46
N CYS A 294 14.10 -11.56 10.56
CA CYS A 294 13.34 -10.35 10.23
C CYS A 294 14.07 -9.58 9.14
N LEU A 295 13.34 -9.22 8.10
CA LEU A 295 13.76 -8.21 7.13
C LEU A 295 13.39 -6.85 7.73
N VAL A 296 14.39 -6.03 7.99
CA VAL A 296 14.22 -4.74 8.66
C VAL A 296 14.76 -3.59 7.82
N VAL A 297 14.11 -2.44 7.96
CA VAL A 297 14.50 -1.17 7.35
C VAL A 297 15.21 -0.31 8.40
N ASN A 298 16.36 0.22 8.00
CA ASN A 298 17.12 1.21 8.75
C ASN A 298 17.48 2.40 7.85
N GLY A 299 17.55 3.59 8.40
CA GLY A 299 17.97 4.79 7.69
C GLY A 299 17.24 6.03 8.19
N GLY A 300 17.34 7.11 7.42
CA GLY A 300 16.77 8.39 7.83
C GLY A 300 16.63 9.36 6.67
N ALA A 301 16.25 10.58 7.03
CA ALA A 301 16.14 11.71 6.11
C ALA A 301 17.49 12.04 5.46
N THR A 302 17.47 12.35 4.16
CA THR A 302 18.63 12.91 3.45
C THR A 302 18.70 14.43 3.63
N ALA A 303 19.72 15.07 3.07
CA ALA A 303 19.78 16.53 3.01
C ALA A 303 18.63 17.12 2.19
N ALA A 304 18.20 16.43 1.12
CA ALA A 304 17.08 16.85 0.28
C ALA A 304 15.76 16.93 1.07
N ALA A 305 15.57 16.09 2.09
CA ALA A 305 14.38 16.15 2.95
C ALA A 305 14.30 17.41 3.81
N LYS A 306 15.40 18.13 4.00
CA LYS A 306 15.42 19.42 4.70
C LYS A 306 15.36 20.60 3.73
N ASP A 307 15.50 20.35 2.44
CA ASP A 307 15.44 21.39 1.43
C ASP A 307 13.99 21.82 1.18
N LYS A 308 13.72 23.09 1.48
CA LYS A 308 12.35 23.62 1.40
C LYS A 308 11.84 23.65 -0.05
N LEU A 309 12.73 23.79 -1.05
CA LEU A 309 12.34 23.81 -2.45
C LEU A 309 11.88 22.42 -2.92
N THR A 310 12.57 21.36 -2.49
CA THR A 310 12.14 19.98 -2.71
C THR A 310 10.84 19.67 -1.98
N GLN A 311 10.67 20.09 -0.72
CA GLN A 311 9.39 19.93 0.00
C GLN A 311 8.23 20.61 -0.74
N LEU A 312 8.44 21.82 -1.26
CA LEU A 312 7.46 22.55 -2.05
C LEU A 312 7.10 21.81 -3.35
N LYS A 313 8.09 21.18 -4.01
CA LYS A 313 7.86 20.32 -5.18
C LYS A 313 6.97 19.13 -4.82
N VAL A 314 7.21 18.47 -3.69
CA VAL A 314 6.37 17.37 -3.20
C VAL A 314 4.94 17.85 -2.95
N ASP A 315 4.74 19.00 -2.32
CA ASP A 315 3.40 19.56 -2.07
C ASP A 315 2.64 19.87 -3.37
N ILE A 316 3.32 20.41 -4.38
CA ILE A 316 2.73 20.65 -5.71
C ILE A 316 2.30 19.32 -6.36
N ASN A 317 3.17 18.31 -6.33
CA ASN A 317 2.85 16.99 -6.89
C ASN A 317 1.71 16.30 -6.14
N ALA A 318 1.62 16.45 -4.81
CA ALA A 318 0.51 15.95 -4.01
C ALA A 318 -0.81 16.59 -4.43
N ILE A 319 -0.84 17.91 -4.62
CA ILE A 319 -2.04 18.60 -5.14
C ILE A 319 -2.39 18.09 -6.54
N ASP A 320 -1.40 17.87 -7.42
CA ASP A 320 -1.65 17.33 -8.76
C ASP A 320 -2.29 15.94 -8.74
N LYS A 321 -1.94 15.11 -7.76
CA LYS A 321 -2.61 13.81 -7.55
C LYS A 321 -4.02 13.97 -7.00
N LEU A 322 -4.19 14.79 -5.95
CA LEU A 322 -5.51 15.08 -5.38
C LEU A 322 -6.49 15.63 -6.42
N LEU A 323 -6.01 16.41 -7.40
CA LEU A 323 -6.82 16.93 -8.50
C LEU A 323 -7.25 15.85 -9.51
N LYS A 324 -6.49 14.76 -9.65
CA LYS A 324 -6.82 13.62 -10.52
C LYS A 324 -7.81 12.65 -9.89
N ASN A 325 -7.91 12.64 -8.56
CA ASN A 325 -8.88 11.80 -7.87
C ASN A 325 -10.30 12.22 -8.28
N ASP A 326 -11.05 11.28 -8.84
CA ASP A 326 -12.48 11.39 -8.96
C ASP A 326 -13.07 11.02 -7.60
N PHE A 327 -13.23 12.03 -6.75
CA PHE A 327 -13.99 11.88 -5.53
C PHE A 327 -15.42 11.52 -5.94
N ASP A 328 -15.85 10.30 -5.62
CA ASP A 328 -17.22 9.85 -5.85
C ASP A 328 -18.18 10.88 -5.25
N SER A 329 -18.75 11.69 -6.14
CA SER A 329 -19.69 12.73 -5.79
C SER A 329 -21.04 12.28 -6.33
N ASP A 330 -21.97 11.97 -5.44
CA ASP A 330 -23.38 12.04 -5.79
C ASP A 330 -23.68 13.44 -6.36
N GLU A 331 -24.68 13.58 -7.23
CA GLU A 331 -25.06 14.88 -7.83
C GLU A 331 -25.26 15.99 -6.79
N ALA A 332 -25.59 15.62 -5.54
CA ALA A 332 -25.75 16.52 -4.40
C ALA A 332 -24.45 17.20 -3.92
N GLU A 333 -23.28 16.58 -4.12
CA GLU A 333 -21.98 17.06 -3.64
C GLU A 333 -21.10 17.64 -4.77
N ALA A 334 -21.53 17.53 -6.03
CA ALA A 334 -20.74 17.95 -7.19
C ALA A 334 -20.32 19.43 -7.12
N GLU A 335 -21.17 20.31 -6.57
CA GLU A 335 -20.85 21.73 -6.40
C GLU A 335 -19.76 21.96 -5.34
N GLU A 336 -19.79 21.19 -4.24
CA GLU A 336 -18.82 21.27 -3.16
C GLU A 336 -17.44 20.81 -3.66
N TRP A 337 -17.41 19.67 -4.36
CA TRP A 337 -16.20 19.15 -4.99
C TRP A 337 -15.63 20.07 -6.06
N ALA A 338 -16.47 20.75 -6.84
CA ALA A 338 -16.01 21.77 -7.77
C ALA A 338 -15.33 22.96 -7.06
N LYS A 339 -15.85 23.39 -5.90
CA LYS A 339 -15.21 24.43 -5.07
C LYS A 339 -13.87 23.96 -4.52
N VAL A 340 -13.79 22.73 -4.03
CA VAL A 340 -12.55 22.11 -3.54
C VAL A 340 -11.50 22.01 -4.64
N LYS A 341 -11.85 21.46 -5.82
CA LYS A 341 -10.93 21.37 -6.97
C LYS A 341 -10.44 22.76 -7.39
N LYS A 342 -11.31 23.78 -7.38
CA LYS A 342 -10.92 25.17 -7.66
C LYS A 342 -9.94 25.72 -6.62
N ALA A 343 -10.20 25.52 -5.33
CA ALA A 343 -9.32 25.98 -4.25
C ALA A 343 -7.94 25.29 -4.30
N LEU A 344 -7.91 23.98 -4.58
CA LEU A 344 -6.66 23.25 -4.81
C LEU A 344 -5.88 23.81 -5.99
N GLN A 345 -6.55 24.11 -7.10
CA GLN A 345 -5.91 24.70 -8.28
C GLN A 345 -5.32 26.09 -8.00
N GLU A 346 -6.04 26.93 -7.24
CA GLU A 346 -5.54 28.23 -6.78
C GLU A 346 -4.31 28.06 -5.87
N GLN A 347 -4.37 27.13 -4.90
CA GLN A 347 -3.25 26.82 -4.01
C GLN A 347 -2.02 26.33 -4.79
N LYS A 348 -2.21 25.44 -5.76
CA LYS A 348 -1.14 24.96 -6.64
C LYS A 348 -0.44 26.13 -7.34
N THR A 349 -1.20 27.05 -7.94
CA THR A 349 -0.64 28.21 -8.64
C THR A 349 0.12 29.15 -7.70
N GLU A 350 -0.37 29.36 -6.46
CA GLU A 350 0.36 30.16 -5.46
C GLU A 350 1.69 29.48 -5.06
N LEU A 351 1.70 28.15 -4.88
CA LEU A 351 2.91 27.37 -4.58
C LEU A 351 3.93 27.35 -5.74
N GLU A 352 3.48 27.17 -6.98
CA GLU A 352 4.33 27.23 -8.19
C GLU A 352 5.00 28.61 -8.33
N LYS A 353 4.26 29.69 -8.04
CA LYS A 353 4.83 31.04 -8.04
C LYS A 353 5.89 31.19 -6.96
N LEU A 354 5.62 30.72 -5.75
CA LEU A 354 6.59 30.74 -4.65
C LEU A 354 7.85 29.93 -4.99
N GLN A 355 7.68 28.77 -5.63
CA GLN A 355 8.77 27.92 -6.10
C GLN A 355 9.66 28.68 -7.10
N GLN A 356 9.06 29.35 -8.08
CA GLN A 356 9.81 30.10 -9.08
C GLN A 356 10.51 31.34 -8.49
N GLU A 357 9.86 32.06 -7.56
CA GLU A 357 10.49 33.14 -6.81
C GLU A 357 11.71 32.63 -6.02
N ALA A 358 11.60 31.48 -5.36
CA ALA A 358 12.68 30.86 -4.61
C ALA A 358 13.85 30.42 -5.51
N ILE A 359 13.56 29.81 -6.67
CA ILE A 359 14.57 29.46 -7.68
C ILE A 359 15.34 30.70 -8.12
N ASN A 360 14.63 31.79 -8.44
CA ASN A 360 15.24 33.05 -8.85
C ASN A 360 16.09 33.71 -7.74
N ASN A 361 15.77 33.43 -6.47
CA ASN A 361 16.46 33.97 -5.29
C ASN A 361 17.52 33.01 -4.71
N GLY A 362 18.01 32.05 -5.52
CA GLY A 362 19.07 31.13 -5.11
C GLY A 362 18.63 30.07 -4.10
N GLY A 363 17.38 29.61 -4.21
CA GLY A 363 16.80 28.54 -3.38
C GLY A 363 16.21 29.01 -2.04
N LYS A 364 16.20 30.33 -1.77
CA LYS A 364 15.63 30.87 -0.53
C LYS A 364 14.13 31.07 -0.65
N ILE A 365 13.38 30.46 0.28
CA ILE A 365 11.93 30.65 0.40
C ILE A 365 11.65 31.79 1.37
N ASP A 366 10.71 32.65 1.00
CA ASP A 366 10.12 33.65 1.89
C ASP A 366 9.17 32.96 2.87
N ASP A 367 9.67 32.70 4.08
CA ASP A 367 8.93 31.98 5.13
C ASP A 367 7.64 32.70 5.56
N GLU A 368 7.60 34.04 5.49
CA GLU A 368 6.41 34.82 5.84
C GLU A 368 5.31 34.61 4.79
N LYS A 369 5.66 34.70 3.50
CA LYS A 369 4.72 34.37 2.41
C LYS A 369 4.24 32.93 2.47
N TYR A 370 5.13 31.98 2.78
CA TYR A 370 4.74 30.57 2.92
C TYR A 370 3.75 30.38 4.07
N LEU A 371 4.00 30.98 5.24
CA LEU A 371 3.09 30.89 6.38
C LEU A 371 1.76 31.59 6.13
N ASP A 372 1.77 32.73 5.43
CA ASP A 372 0.54 33.43 5.04
C ASP A 372 -0.32 32.59 4.10
N LEU A 373 0.31 31.89 3.17
CA LEU A 373 -0.35 30.98 2.24
C LEU A 373 -1.04 29.83 3.00
N VAL A 374 -0.29 29.11 3.84
CA VAL A 374 -0.81 28.01 4.67
C VAL A 374 -1.93 28.50 5.59
N ASN A 375 -1.74 29.65 6.26
CA ASN A 375 -2.72 30.20 7.19
C ASN A 375 -4.03 30.62 6.52
N LYS A 376 -3.95 31.22 5.33
CA LYS A 376 -5.11 31.63 4.53
C LYS A 376 -5.92 30.41 4.09
N ASN A 377 -5.23 29.39 3.56
CA ASN A 377 -5.90 28.30 2.86
C ASN A 377 -6.42 27.21 3.81
N LEU A 378 -5.79 27.07 4.98
CA LEU A 378 -6.28 26.23 6.08
C LEU A 378 -7.21 26.97 7.06
N ASN A 379 -7.52 28.25 6.79
CA ASN A 379 -8.35 29.10 7.64
C ASN A 379 -7.93 29.08 9.14
N LEU A 380 -6.63 28.93 9.40
CA LEU A 380 -6.08 28.75 10.76
C LEU A 380 -6.19 30.00 11.62
N ASN A 381 -6.46 31.17 11.01
CA ASN A 381 -6.61 32.46 11.68
C ASN A 381 -5.47 32.79 12.67
N LEU A 382 -4.24 32.37 12.35
CA LEU A 382 -3.05 32.65 13.16
C LEU A 382 -2.89 34.15 13.36
N SER A 383 -2.75 34.57 14.62
CA SER A 383 -2.50 35.97 14.95
C SER A 383 -1.10 36.39 14.47
N ALA A 384 -0.86 37.70 14.37
CA ALA A 384 0.47 38.21 14.06
C ALA A 384 1.54 37.72 15.05
N ASN A 385 1.16 37.53 16.32
CA ASN A 385 2.04 37.00 17.35
C ASN A 385 2.35 35.50 17.16
N ASP A 386 1.37 34.72 16.71
CA ASP A 386 1.58 33.28 16.42
C ASP A 386 2.49 33.11 15.20
N LYS A 387 2.26 33.90 14.14
CA LYS A 387 3.13 33.93 12.96
C LYS A 387 4.55 34.33 13.32
N ALA A 388 4.73 35.41 14.10
CA ALA A 388 6.04 35.85 14.56
C ALA A 388 6.75 34.78 15.41
N SER A 389 6.01 34.04 16.24
CA SER A 389 6.55 32.94 17.05
C SER A 389 6.99 31.76 16.20
N ILE A 390 6.21 31.38 15.17
CA ILE A 390 6.57 30.31 14.22
C ILE A 390 7.81 30.71 13.41
N LEU A 391 7.87 31.95 12.92
CA LEU A 391 9.03 32.49 12.22
C LEU A 391 10.28 32.50 13.11
N ALA A 392 10.15 32.91 14.37
CA ALA A 392 11.24 32.87 15.34
C ALA A 392 11.74 31.44 15.59
N LEU A 393 10.84 30.46 15.74
CA LEU A 393 11.19 29.05 15.91
C LEU A 393 11.87 28.47 14.65
N ARG A 394 11.39 28.82 13.45
CA ARG A 394 12.05 28.45 12.18
C ARG A 394 13.47 29.02 12.10
N SER A 395 13.63 30.32 12.42
CA SER A 395 14.94 30.98 12.43
C SER A 395 15.90 30.36 13.44
N ILE A 396 15.43 30.02 14.64
CA ILE A 396 16.24 29.30 15.65
C ILE A 396 16.66 27.93 15.13
N THR A 397 15.77 27.20 14.44
CA THR A 397 16.07 25.88 13.88
C THR A 397 17.14 25.96 12.80
N GLU A 398 17.07 26.96 11.92
CA GLU A 398 18.10 27.22 10.90
C GLU A 398 19.45 27.60 11.53
N GLN A 399 19.44 28.43 12.59
CA GLN A 399 20.64 28.81 13.32
C GLN A 399 21.27 27.63 14.09
N LEU A 400 20.46 26.76 14.68
CA LEU A 400 20.96 25.55 15.34
C LEU A 400 21.52 24.55 14.31
N GLY A 401 20.92 24.46 13.13
CA GLY A 401 21.44 23.68 12.01
C GLY A 401 22.78 24.20 11.48
N SER A 402 23.01 25.51 11.46
CA SER A 402 24.28 26.11 11.05
C SER A 402 25.35 26.06 12.16
N ILE A 403 24.98 26.21 13.44
CA ILE A 403 25.91 26.07 14.57
C ILE A 403 26.42 24.62 14.69
N GLY A 404 25.63 23.62 14.29
CA GLY A 404 26.08 22.23 14.20
C GLY A 404 27.11 21.94 13.10
N ALA A 405 27.18 22.78 12.06
CA ALA A 405 28.20 22.68 11.01
C ALA A 405 29.53 23.36 11.40
N ASP A 406 29.49 24.34 12.30
CA ASP A 406 30.69 25.02 12.83
C ASP A 406 31.32 24.30 14.05
N LEU A 407 30.70 23.23 14.56
CA LEU A 407 31.19 22.41 15.66
C LEU A 407 31.66 21.00 15.23
N ALA A 408 31.88 20.77 13.93
CA ALA A 408 32.47 19.53 13.39
C ALA A 408 33.93 19.72 12.96
#